data_AF-A0A3B0N3P8-F1
#
_entry.id   AF-A0A3B0N3P8-F1
#
_cell.length_a   1.000
_cell.length_b   1.000
_cell.length_c   1.000
_cell.angle_alpha   90.00
_cell.angle_beta   90.00
_cell.angle_gamma   90.00
#
_symmetry.space_group_name_H-M   'P 1'
#
loop_
_entity.id
_entity.type
_entity.pdbx_description
1 polymer ?
#
loop_
_entity_poly.entity_id
_entity_poly.type
_entity_poly.pdbx_seq_one_letter_code
_entity_poly.pdbx_strand_id
1 'polypeptide(L)'
;MTIAWILPLFRDNFRLLKPAYRSLNNFSRKISTSSILYNESSYSNQSSEDLGPPIRRPRKYLDMKTFRKFLKQQKTLDIENEKRIISKAHSKPPPDGWSIVDFLKAIDIGDGAESIAETFESWNEFISSTLEELYTNTSMTNKQRRKIFKYITLYNHGLWPNDDPMDYVKAFQAPPLSNEGKPWDEEADKELLRLTEYYNVDFGDPWIYISWDMQRTIEDVQDRYTEIVLKPKYKSDKCDFGITSCHEPLLMNRKFKMDPPFLYIIPSEENFPLTEIELGNGDVINEPKEVFSDKFLKYRNPSIF
;
A
#
# COMPACT_ATOMS: atom_id res chain seq x y z
N MET A 1 -63.09 -21.13 20.17
CA MET A 1 -62.56 -20.33 21.29
C MET A 1 -61.60 -19.32 20.72
N THR A 2 -61.92 -18.04 20.91
CA THR A 2 -61.33 -16.88 20.28
C THR A 2 -60.07 -16.43 21.02
N ILE A 3 -58.97 -16.28 20.27
CA ILE A 3 -57.69 -15.74 20.74
C ILE A 3 -57.68 -14.25 20.41
N ALA A 4 -57.72 -13.39 21.43
CA ALA A 4 -57.19 -12.03 21.41
C ALA A 4 -57.34 -11.42 22.80
N TRP A 5 -56.23 -11.18 23.50
CA TRP A 5 -56.13 -10.05 24.43
C TRP A 5 -54.76 -9.38 24.26
N ILE A 6 -54.85 -8.06 24.25
CA ILE A 6 -53.89 -7.07 23.78
C ILE A 6 -53.06 -6.56 24.98
N LEU A 7 -51.79 -6.27 24.69
CA LEU A 7 -50.74 -5.46 25.35
C LEU A 7 -51.06 -4.58 26.58
N PRO A 8 -50.01 -4.21 27.35
CA PRO A 8 -49.49 -2.85 27.18
C PRO A 8 -47.96 -2.72 27.11
N LEU A 9 -47.51 -2.02 26.07
CA LEU A 9 -46.67 -0.82 26.08
C LEU A 9 -45.41 -0.70 26.98
N PHE A 10 -44.31 -0.41 26.26
CA PHE A 10 -43.26 0.60 26.51
C PHE A 10 -42.00 0.26 27.33
N ARG A 11 -40.89 0.56 26.63
CA ARG A 11 -39.63 1.20 27.03
C ARG A 11 -38.39 0.34 27.30
N ASP A 12 -37.45 0.51 26.37
CA ASP A 12 -36.04 0.84 26.60
C ASP A 12 -35.18 -0.20 27.34
N ASN A 13 -34.72 -1.20 26.60
CA ASN A 13 -33.56 -2.01 26.97
C ASN A 13 -32.43 -1.87 25.93
N PHE A 14 -31.95 -0.65 25.74
CA PHE A 14 -30.56 -0.40 25.34
C PHE A 14 -29.78 0.05 26.58
N ARG A 15 -29.39 -0.90 27.42
CA ARG A 15 -28.36 -0.67 28.44
C ARG A 15 -27.01 -0.56 27.74
N LEU A 16 -26.66 0.67 27.37
CA LEU A 16 -25.29 1.07 27.09
C LEU A 16 -24.44 0.78 28.33
N LEU A 17 -23.56 -0.22 28.21
CA LEU A 17 -22.44 -0.43 29.11
C LEU A 17 -21.56 0.83 29.07
N LYS A 18 -21.63 1.65 30.13
CA LYS A 18 -20.70 2.78 30.31
C LYS A 18 -19.31 2.21 30.62
N PRO A 19 -18.25 2.58 29.86
CA PRO A 19 -16.90 2.32 30.33
C PRO A 19 -16.59 3.26 31.51
N ALA A 20 -16.21 2.66 32.63
CA ALA A 20 -15.83 3.31 33.87
C ALA A 20 -14.39 3.85 33.82
N TYR A 21 -14.08 4.80 32.93
CA TYR A 21 -12.85 5.59 33.02
C TYR A 21 -13.08 7.00 32.47
N ARG A 22 -13.69 7.85 33.30
CA ARG A 22 -13.50 9.30 33.26
C ARG A 22 -13.23 9.76 34.67
N SER A 23 -12.03 9.49 35.19
CA SER A 23 -11.48 10.32 36.26
C SER A 23 -11.24 11.70 35.65
N LEU A 24 -12.10 12.65 36.01
CA LEU A 24 -11.92 14.07 35.70
C LEU A 24 -10.68 14.57 36.44
N ASN A 25 -9.50 14.35 35.87
CA ASN A 25 -8.35 15.19 36.18
C ASN A 25 -8.65 16.56 35.59
N ASN A 26 -8.99 17.51 36.45
CA ASN A 26 -9.11 18.93 36.13
C ASN A 26 -7.75 19.46 35.65
N PHE A 27 -7.42 19.23 34.39
CA PHE A 27 -6.35 19.95 33.72
C PHE A 27 -6.84 21.38 33.49
N SER A 28 -6.48 22.28 34.40
CA SER A 28 -6.48 23.72 34.14
C SER A 28 -5.56 23.96 32.94
N ARG A 29 -6.13 24.04 31.74
CA ARG A 29 -5.41 24.41 30.51
C ARG A 29 -5.04 25.88 30.62
N LYS A 30 -3.90 26.18 31.24
CA LYS A 30 -3.29 27.51 31.12
C LYS A 30 -2.74 27.63 29.69
N ILE A 31 -3.32 28.54 28.91
CA ILE A 31 -2.78 28.93 27.62
C ILE A 31 -1.45 29.64 27.90
N SER A 32 -0.33 28.94 27.72
CA SER A 32 0.99 29.54 27.82
C SER A 32 1.30 30.21 26.49
N THR A 33 1.33 31.55 26.48
CA THR A 33 1.75 32.33 25.32
C THR A 33 3.25 32.60 25.42
N SER A 34 4.09 31.62 25.05
CA SER A 34 5.51 31.90 24.84
C SER A 34 5.69 32.71 23.57
N SER A 35 6.38 33.84 23.66
CA SER A 35 6.76 34.66 22.50
C SER A 35 7.66 33.87 21.56
N ILE A 36 7.26 33.78 20.29
CA ILE A 36 8.04 33.17 19.21
C ILE A 36 9.37 33.93 19.06
N LEU A 37 10.48 33.28 19.41
CA LEU A 37 11.83 33.70 19.05
C LEU A 37 12.01 33.43 17.54
N TYR A 38 12.05 34.50 16.75
CA TYR A 38 12.43 34.41 15.35
C TYR A 38 13.96 34.43 15.26
N ASN A 39 14.56 33.37 14.70
CA ASN A 39 15.96 33.34 14.31
C ASN A 39 16.16 34.30 13.13
N GLU A 40 16.76 35.46 13.38
CA GLU A 40 17.24 36.38 12.34
C GLU A 40 18.64 35.96 11.89
N SER A 41 18.71 35.11 10.86
CA SER A 41 19.97 34.84 10.17
C SER A 41 19.73 34.64 8.69
N SER A 42 19.41 35.73 7.97
CA SER A 42 19.72 35.96 6.55
C SER A 42 18.88 37.12 6.03
N TYR A 43 19.48 38.31 5.92
CA TYR A 43 19.29 39.27 4.83
C TYR A 43 20.26 40.43 5.07
N SER A 44 21.51 40.23 4.65
CA SER A 44 22.46 41.31 4.47
C SER A 44 22.09 42.07 3.20
N ASN A 45 21.41 43.20 3.34
CA ASN A 45 21.47 44.30 2.38
C ASN A 45 21.45 45.59 3.19
N GLN A 46 22.62 46.23 3.25
CA GLN A 46 22.84 47.50 3.92
C GLN A 46 22.11 48.62 3.17
N SER A 47 21.04 49.14 3.76
CA SER A 47 20.51 50.48 3.48
C SER A 47 20.52 51.28 4.78
N SER A 48 21.05 52.50 4.71
CA SER A 48 21.49 53.37 5.81
C SER A 48 20.36 54.02 6.63
N GLU A 49 19.36 53.24 7.05
CA GLU A 49 18.34 53.67 8.02
C GLU A 49 18.07 52.51 8.98
N ASP A 50 19.06 52.20 9.82
CA ASP A 50 18.92 51.22 10.90
C ASP A 50 18.10 51.84 12.05
N LEU A 51 16.78 51.88 11.86
CA LEU A 51 15.80 52.28 12.87
C LEU A 51 15.53 51.15 13.88
N GLY A 52 16.55 50.37 14.24
CA GLY A 52 16.46 49.28 15.22
C GLY A 52 15.36 48.24 14.92
N PRO A 53 15.15 47.27 15.82
CA PRO A 53 14.03 46.36 15.71
C PRO A 53 12.73 47.17 15.76
N PRO A 54 11.79 46.98 14.82
CA PRO A 54 10.57 47.78 14.75
C PRO A 54 9.84 47.72 16.09
N ILE A 55 9.58 48.90 16.69
CA ILE A 55 8.87 49.04 17.98
C ILE A 55 7.53 48.33 17.84
N ARG A 56 7.41 47.12 18.41
CA ARG A 56 6.21 46.30 18.35
C ARG A 56 5.12 46.97 19.18
N ARG A 57 4.32 47.82 18.55
CA ARG A 57 3.12 48.39 19.19
C ARG A 57 2.21 47.24 19.64
N PRO A 58 1.66 47.28 20.87
CA PRO A 58 0.72 46.26 21.31
C PRO A 58 -0.47 46.22 20.34
N ARG A 59 -0.79 45.01 19.85
CA ARG A 59 -1.87 44.82 18.88
C ARG A 59 -3.20 45.19 19.56
N LYS A 60 -3.92 46.17 19.00
CA LYS A 60 -5.21 46.65 19.53
C LYS A 60 -6.37 45.67 19.35
N TYR A 61 -6.28 44.74 18.40
CA TYR A 61 -7.36 43.83 18.03
C TYR A 61 -6.88 42.38 17.92
N LEU A 62 -7.76 41.44 18.24
CA LEU A 62 -7.54 40.00 18.04
C LEU A 62 -7.57 39.68 16.55
N ASP A 63 -6.43 39.29 16.00
CA ASP A 63 -6.33 38.83 14.63
C ASP A 63 -6.81 37.38 14.54
N MET A 64 -7.98 37.18 13.93
CA MET A 64 -8.56 35.84 13.84
C MET A 64 -7.72 34.88 13.01
N LYS A 65 -6.90 35.36 12.08
CA LYS A 65 -6.02 34.52 11.27
C LYS A 65 -4.88 33.97 12.11
N THR A 66 -4.24 34.81 12.93
CA THR A 66 -3.18 34.34 13.85
C THR A 66 -3.75 33.47 14.96
N PHE A 67 -4.95 33.78 15.47
CA PHE A 67 -5.61 32.92 16.46
C PHE A 67 -5.94 31.54 15.89
N ARG A 68 -6.50 31.45 14.68
CA ARG A 68 -6.72 30.15 14.00
C ARG A 68 -5.41 29.40 13.76
N LYS A 69 -4.33 30.11 13.40
CA LYS A 69 -3.00 29.50 13.24
C LYS A 69 -2.49 28.94 14.57
N PHE A 70 -2.63 29.69 15.66
CA PHE A 70 -2.23 29.27 17.00
C PHE A 70 -3.05 28.05 17.45
N LEU A 71 -4.38 28.05 17.26
CA LEU A 71 -5.21 26.89 17.56
C LEU A 71 -4.79 25.64 16.76
N LYS A 72 -4.46 25.81 15.48
CA LYS A 72 -3.95 24.70 14.65
C LYS A 72 -2.62 24.17 15.20
N GLN A 73 -1.70 25.05 15.56
CA GLN A 73 -0.41 24.69 16.16
C GLN A 73 -0.56 24.00 17.51
N GLN A 74 -1.45 24.49 18.37
CA GLN A 74 -1.71 23.88 19.65
C GLN A 74 -2.34 22.48 19.47
N LYS A 75 -3.31 22.34 18.56
CA LYS A 75 -3.89 21.05 18.23
C LYS A 75 -2.86 20.06 17.70
N THR A 76 -1.91 20.49 16.86
CA THR A 76 -0.86 19.59 16.36
C THR A 76 0.08 19.15 17.47
N LEU A 77 0.47 20.06 18.37
CA LEU A 77 1.30 19.73 19.54
C LEU A 77 0.59 18.75 20.48
N ASP A 78 -0.71 18.95 20.72
CA ASP A 78 -1.50 18.03 21.55
C ASP A 78 -1.55 16.63 20.93
N ILE A 79 -1.78 16.53 19.61
CA ILE A 79 -1.77 15.25 18.88
C ILE A 79 -0.39 14.57 18.94
N GLU A 80 0.69 15.34 18.80
CA GLU A 80 2.05 14.81 18.89
C GLU A 80 2.36 14.32 20.30
N ASN A 81 1.93 15.04 21.34
CA ASN A 81 2.08 14.61 22.73
C ASN A 81 1.28 13.33 23.02
N GLU A 82 0.05 13.22 22.52
CA GLU A 82 -0.75 12.00 22.63
C GLU A 82 -0.07 10.83 21.93
N LYS A 83 0.42 11.02 20.70
CA LYS A 83 1.19 10.00 19.96
C LYS A 83 2.44 9.57 20.73
N ARG A 84 3.14 10.50 21.39
CA ARG A 84 4.31 10.19 22.23
C ARG A 84 3.93 9.32 23.42
N ILE A 85 2.87 9.67 24.15
CA ILE A 85 2.40 8.89 25.30
C ILE A 85 2.03 7.47 24.86
N ILE A 86 1.31 7.33 23.74
CA ILE A 86 0.95 6.03 23.16
C ILE A 86 2.21 5.25 22.77
N SER A 87 3.17 5.89 22.08
CA SER A 87 4.43 5.26 21.69
C SER A 87 5.25 4.79 22.89
N LYS A 88 5.29 5.57 23.98
CA LYS A 88 5.99 5.20 25.23
C LYS A 88 5.31 4.05 25.95
N ALA A 89 3.98 3.98 25.90
CA ALA A 89 3.20 2.88 26.47
C ALA A 89 3.32 1.57 25.66
N HIS A 90 3.43 1.67 24.33
CA HIS A 90 3.53 0.55 23.41
C HIS A 90 4.95 0.34 22.87
N SER A 91 5.97 0.81 23.59
CA SER A 91 7.37 0.62 23.20
C SER A 91 7.74 -0.85 23.19
N LYS A 92 8.50 -1.29 22.17
CA LYS A 92 9.03 -2.66 22.15
C LYS A 92 10.01 -2.84 23.32
N PRO A 93 9.94 -3.97 24.04
CA PRO A 93 10.92 -4.29 25.10
C PRO A 93 12.33 -4.36 24.51
N PRO A 94 13.42 -4.26 25.29
CA PRO A 94 14.77 -4.39 24.75
C PRO A 94 15.01 -5.77 24.11
N PRO A 95 15.75 -5.86 22.98
CA PRO A 95 16.11 -7.14 22.41
C PRO A 95 17.05 -7.88 23.38
N ASP A 96 16.77 -9.14 23.68
CA ASP A 96 17.57 -10.03 24.55
C ASP A 96 18.04 -9.42 25.88
N GLY A 97 17.27 -8.49 26.45
CA GLY A 97 17.61 -7.82 27.72
C GLY A 97 18.72 -6.77 27.61
N TRP A 98 19.00 -6.27 26.41
CA TRP A 98 20.01 -5.22 26.20
C TRP A 98 19.74 -3.95 27.02
N SER A 99 20.82 -3.35 27.50
CA SER A 99 20.81 -1.99 28.03
C SER A 99 20.91 -0.97 26.89
N ILE A 100 20.63 0.31 27.20
CA ILE A 100 20.82 1.42 26.24
C ILE A 100 22.29 1.47 25.76
N VAL A 101 23.24 1.17 26.64
CA VAL A 101 24.67 1.12 26.31
C VAL A 101 24.96 0.03 25.29
N ASP A 102 24.38 -1.15 25.45
CA ASP A 102 24.58 -2.27 24.52
C ASP A 102 24.02 -1.95 23.14
N PHE A 103 22.85 -1.30 23.07
CA PHE A 103 22.28 -0.80 21.83
C PHE A 103 23.22 0.21 21.15
N LEU A 104 23.73 1.19 21.91
CA LEU A 104 24.64 2.23 21.39
C LEU A 104 25.98 1.64 20.91
N LYS A 105 26.47 0.59 21.57
CA LYS A 105 27.67 -0.16 21.14
C LYS A 105 27.39 -0.98 19.87
N ALA A 106 26.25 -1.65 19.80
CA ALA A 106 25.86 -2.46 18.64
C ALA A 106 25.69 -1.63 17.36
N ILE A 107 25.25 -0.37 17.48
CA ILE A 107 25.17 0.56 16.33
C ILE A 107 26.51 1.22 15.99
N ASP A 108 27.59 0.97 16.74
CA ASP A 108 28.90 1.60 16.57
C ASP A 108 28.85 3.14 16.62
N ILE A 109 28.31 3.70 17.71
CA ILE A 109 28.15 5.16 17.87
C ILE A 109 29.50 5.91 17.99
N GLY A 110 30.58 5.18 18.34
CA GLY A 110 31.90 5.71 18.68
C GLY A 110 32.04 6.08 20.16
N ASP A 111 32.98 6.98 20.46
CA ASP A 111 33.24 7.44 21.83
C ASP A 111 32.06 8.20 22.43
N GLY A 112 31.81 7.98 23.73
CA GLY A 112 30.75 8.67 24.49
C GLY A 112 29.42 7.91 24.64
N ALA A 113 29.35 6.63 24.24
CA ALA A 113 28.13 5.82 24.37
C ALA A 113 27.54 5.80 25.80
N GLU A 114 28.39 5.74 26.82
CA GLU A 114 27.97 5.70 28.23
C GLU A 114 27.37 7.03 28.68
N SER A 115 28.00 8.16 28.34
CA SER A 115 27.48 9.49 28.65
C SER A 115 26.15 9.79 27.94
N ILE A 116 25.97 9.27 26.72
CA ILE A 116 24.70 9.37 26.01
C ILE A 116 23.63 8.53 26.69
N ALA A 117 23.96 7.30 27.11
CA ALA A 117 23.03 6.41 27.80
C ALA A 117 22.55 6.99 29.14
N GLU A 118 23.42 7.65 29.90
CA GLU A 118 23.08 8.34 31.14
C GLU A 118 22.06 9.47 30.97
N THR A 119 21.90 10.00 29.75
CA THR A 119 20.92 11.07 29.52
C THR A 119 19.47 10.57 29.50
N PHE A 120 19.25 9.26 29.37
CA PHE A 120 17.92 8.66 29.29
C PHE A 120 17.61 7.88 30.57
N GLU A 121 16.44 8.12 31.17
CA GLU A 121 16.08 7.49 32.45
C GLU A 121 15.65 6.03 32.26
N SER A 122 15.14 5.68 31.08
CA SER A 122 14.61 4.35 30.79
C SER A 122 14.73 3.95 29.32
N TRP A 123 14.72 2.65 29.06
CA TRP A 123 14.68 2.10 27.69
C TRP A 123 13.50 2.62 26.87
N ASN A 124 12.31 2.69 27.47
CA ASN A 124 11.10 3.14 26.78
C ASN A 124 11.22 4.60 26.34
N GLU A 125 11.88 5.45 27.14
CA GLU A 125 12.16 6.83 26.78
C GLU A 125 13.18 6.92 25.64
N PHE A 126 14.24 6.11 25.67
CA PHE A 126 15.22 6.05 24.60
C PHE A 126 14.60 5.61 23.26
N ILE A 127 13.83 4.53 23.22
CA ILE A 127 13.25 3.98 21.97
C ILE A 127 12.07 4.81 21.42
N SER A 128 11.40 5.59 22.26
CA SER A 128 10.36 6.52 21.82
C SER A 128 10.86 7.95 21.58
N SER A 129 12.17 8.19 21.72
CA SER A 129 12.78 9.52 21.55
C SER A 129 12.58 10.05 20.13
N THR A 130 12.10 11.29 20.05
CA THR A 130 11.95 12.00 18.79
C THR A 130 13.25 12.67 18.36
N LEU A 131 13.35 12.99 17.07
CA LEU A 131 14.53 13.69 16.55
C LEU A 131 14.74 15.05 17.24
N GLU A 132 13.67 15.75 17.63
CA GLU A 132 13.73 17.03 18.34
C GLU A 132 14.36 16.89 19.74
N GLU A 133 14.00 15.85 20.49
CA GLU A 133 14.57 15.54 21.82
C GLU A 133 16.05 15.12 21.73
N LEU A 134 16.42 14.43 20.66
CA LEU A 134 17.83 14.15 20.40
C LEU A 134 18.63 15.43 20.10
N TYR A 135 18.01 16.44 19.49
CA TYR A 135 18.64 17.74 19.22
C TYR A 135 18.74 18.64 20.46
N THR A 136 17.84 18.52 21.44
CA THR A 136 17.94 19.26 22.71
C THR A 136 19.08 18.74 23.58
N ASN A 137 19.44 17.47 23.46
CA ASN A 137 20.54 16.89 24.24
C ASN A 137 21.92 17.33 23.73
N THR A 138 22.67 18.05 24.54
CA THR A 138 23.99 18.63 24.21
C THR A 138 25.14 17.62 24.23
N SER A 139 24.96 16.41 24.75
CA SER A 139 26.03 15.39 24.86
C SER A 139 26.36 14.69 23.54
N MET A 140 25.57 14.91 22.49
CA MET A 140 25.68 14.20 21.21
C MET A 140 26.04 15.11 20.04
N THR A 141 26.87 14.61 19.12
CA THR A 141 27.09 15.25 17.82
C THR A 141 25.90 15.05 16.88
N ASN A 142 25.72 15.94 15.89
CA ASN A 142 24.66 15.82 14.88
C ASN A 142 24.71 14.50 14.09
N LYS A 143 25.91 13.93 13.89
CA LYS A 143 26.07 12.63 13.23
C LYS A 143 25.55 11.49 14.10
N GLN A 144 25.85 11.50 15.39
CA GLN A 144 25.37 10.51 16.35
C GLN A 144 23.85 10.59 16.52
N ARG A 145 23.28 11.80 16.65
CA ARG A 145 21.81 12.00 16.73
C ARG A 145 21.06 11.36 15.56
N ARG A 146 21.52 11.61 14.32
CA ARG A 146 20.92 11.02 13.10
C ARG A 146 21.07 9.50 13.07
N LYS A 147 22.22 8.98 13.51
CA LYS A 147 22.50 7.53 13.57
C LYS A 147 21.58 6.84 14.57
N ILE A 148 21.48 7.37 15.79
CA ILE A 148 20.58 6.88 16.84
C ILE A 148 19.14 6.86 16.35
N PHE A 149 18.66 7.97 15.79
CA PHE A 149 17.29 8.05 15.28
C PHE A 149 17.00 7.02 14.18
N LYS A 150 17.95 6.82 13.25
CA LYS A 150 17.83 5.79 12.20
C LYS A 150 17.67 4.40 12.82
N TYR A 151 18.52 4.02 13.77
CA TYR A 151 18.49 2.68 14.36
C TYR A 151 17.31 2.47 15.31
N ILE A 152 16.84 3.51 16.02
CA ILE A 152 15.57 3.46 16.76
C ILE A 152 14.42 3.18 15.79
N THR A 153 14.40 3.85 14.63
CA THR A 153 13.35 3.65 13.62
C THR A 153 13.39 2.22 13.07
N LEU A 154 14.58 1.71 12.71
CA LEU A 154 14.76 0.32 12.25
C LEU A 154 14.30 -0.69 13.31
N TYR A 155 14.64 -0.45 14.57
CA TYR A 155 14.23 -1.28 15.70
C TYR A 155 12.71 -1.31 15.88
N ASN A 156 12.07 -0.13 15.84
CA ASN A 156 10.62 0.00 15.95
C ASN A 156 9.89 -0.68 14.79
N HIS A 157 10.49 -0.74 13.61
CA HIS A 157 9.96 -1.51 12.47
C HIS A 157 10.32 -3.00 12.50
N GLY A 158 11.19 -3.44 13.41
CA GLY A 158 11.60 -4.85 13.53
C GLY A 158 12.60 -5.28 12.46
N LEU A 159 13.26 -4.32 11.81
CA LEU A 159 14.27 -4.55 10.77
C LEU A 159 15.69 -4.74 11.32
N TRP A 160 15.86 -4.49 12.61
CA TRP A 160 17.16 -4.57 13.30
C TRP A 160 16.89 -4.95 14.76
N PRO A 161 17.73 -5.77 15.42
CA PRO A 161 19.06 -6.27 15.01
C PRO A 161 19.06 -7.53 14.13
N ASN A 162 17.95 -8.25 14.06
CA ASN A 162 17.82 -9.45 13.23
C ASN A 162 17.43 -9.02 11.81
N ASP A 163 18.43 -8.75 10.98
CA ASP A 163 18.25 -8.34 9.58
C ASP A 163 18.09 -9.60 8.71
N ASP A 164 16.97 -10.33 8.85
CA ASP A 164 16.56 -11.30 7.82
C ASP A 164 15.80 -10.52 6.74
N PRO A 165 16.33 -10.41 5.50
CA PRO A 165 15.65 -9.71 4.41
C PRO A 165 14.24 -10.23 4.15
N MET A 166 13.96 -11.49 4.50
CA MET A 166 12.65 -12.11 4.32
C MET A 166 11.67 -11.76 5.43
N ASP A 167 12.10 -11.26 6.59
CA ASP A 167 11.19 -10.92 7.69
C ASP A 167 10.37 -9.68 7.39
N TYR A 168 10.92 -8.71 6.66
CA TYR A 168 10.14 -7.61 6.11
C TYR A 168 9.04 -8.15 5.18
N VAL A 169 9.39 -9.04 4.26
CA VAL A 169 8.43 -9.61 3.31
C VAL A 169 7.33 -10.39 4.05
N LYS A 170 7.69 -11.23 5.03
CA LYS A 170 6.72 -11.99 5.86
C LYS A 170 5.81 -11.07 6.66
N ALA A 171 6.31 -9.97 7.21
CA ALA A 171 5.51 -9.05 8.02
C ALA A 171 4.45 -8.28 7.22
N PHE A 172 4.73 -8.02 5.93
CA PHE A 172 3.82 -7.32 5.03
C PHE A 172 3.06 -8.25 4.08
N GLN A 173 3.36 -9.55 4.08
CA GLN A 173 2.57 -10.55 3.36
C GLN A 173 1.20 -10.69 4.02
N ALA A 174 0.16 -10.61 3.19
CA ALA A 174 -1.18 -10.98 3.63
C ALA A 174 -1.18 -12.47 4.03
N PRO A 175 -2.03 -12.86 5.00
CA PRO A 175 -2.26 -14.28 5.25
C PRO A 175 -2.71 -14.96 3.94
N PRO A 176 -2.27 -16.21 3.70
CA PRO A 176 -2.66 -16.93 2.50
C PRO A 176 -4.17 -17.08 2.45
N LEU A 177 -4.74 -17.09 1.24
CA LEU A 177 -6.19 -17.19 1.07
C LEU A 177 -6.66 -18.60 1.45
N SER A 178 -7.88 -18.71 2.00
CA SER A 178 -8.37 -19.97 2.56
C SER A 178 -8.43 -21.13 1.55
N ASN A 179 -8.61 -20.84 0.27
CA ASN A 179 -8.71 -21.81 -0.81
C ASN A 179 -7.57 -21.68 -1.83
N GLU A 180 -6.50 -20.97 -1.50
CA GLU A 180 -5.33 -20.82 -2.37
C GLU A 180 -4.72 -22.18 -2.72
N GLY A 181 -4.62 -22.48 -4.03
CA GLY A 181 -4.02 -23.73 -4.54
C GLY A 181 -4.82 -25.01 -4.32
N LYS A 182 -6.06 -24.94 -3.79
CA LYS A 182 -6.93 -26.12 -3.71
C LYS A 182 -7.47 -26.50 -5.10
N PRO A 183 -7.70 -27.78 -5.40
CA PRO A 183 -8.35 -28.17 -6.64
C PRO A 183 -9.76 -27.60 -6.74
N TRP A 184 -10.30 -27.51 -7.96
CA TRP A 184 -11.65 -27.04 -8.22
C TRP A 184 -12.66 -28.18 -8.05
N ASP A 185 -13.67 -27.95 -7.21
CA ASP A 185 -14.80 -28.85 -6.97
C ASP A 185 -16.05 -28.34 -7.71
N GLU A 186 -17.01 -29.22 -8.00
CA GLU A 186 -18.27 -28.85 -8.68
C GLU A 186 -19.09 -27.80 -7.91
N GLU A 187 -18.96 -27.76 -6.58
CA GLU A 187 -19.60 -26.74 -5.74
C GLU A 187 -18.96 -25.37 -5.93
N ALA A 188 -17.62 -25.34 -6.05
CA ALA A 188 -16.87 -24.11 -6.31
C ALA A 188 -17.17 -23.56 -7.71
N ASP A 189 -17.34 -24.44 -8.71
CA ASP A 189 -17.73 -24.04 -10.06
C ASP A 189 -19.13 -23.40 -10.10
N LYS A 190 -20.10 -23.97 -9.35
CA LYS A 190 -21.44 -23.38 -9.23
C LYS A 190 -21.40 -22.02 -8.55
N GLU A 191 -20.58 -21.89 -7.51
CA GLU A 191 -20.41 -20.63 -6.78
C GLU A 191 -19.73 -19.58 -7.66
N LEU A 192 -18.73 -19.95 -8.45
CA LEU A 192 -18.10 -19.07 -9.44
C LEU A 192 -19.15 -18.53 -10.41
N LEU A 193 -19.97 -19.40 -11.00
CA LEU A 193 -21.03 -18.99 -11.93
C LEU A 193 -22.04 -18.04 -11.26
N ARG A 194 -22.46 -18.34 -10.02
CA ARG A 194 -23.34 -17.48 -9.23
C ARG A 194 -22.75 -16.08 -9.02
N LEU A 195 -21.48 -16.01 -8.63
CA LEU A 195 -20.78 -14.75 -8.37
C LEU A 195 -20.53 -13.95 -9.66
N THR A 196 -20.26 -14.64 -10.78
CA THR A 196 -20.08 -14.00 -12.10
C THR A 196 -21.36 -13.34 -12.59
N GLU A 197 -22.53 -13.94 -12.31
CA GLU A 197 -23.82 -13.34 -12.61
C GLU A 197 -24.12 -12.16 -11.68
N TYR A 198 -23.80 -12.28 -10.38
CA TYR A 198 -24.05 -11.24 -9.38
C TYR A 198 -23.20 -9.97 -9.61
N TYR A 199 -21.89 -10.12 -9.82
CA TYR A 199 -20.97 -9.00 -10.01
C TYR A 199 -20.91 -8.51 -11.46
N ASN A 200 -21.49 -9.25 -12.41
CA ASN A 200 -21.46 -9.02 -13.84
C ASN A 200 -20.04 -8.90 -14.42
N VAL A 201 -19.60 -9.96 -15.11
CA VAL A 201 -18.27 -10.06 -15.71
C VAL A 201 -17.96 -8.97 -16.73
N ASP A 202 -18.98 -8.43 -17.41
CA ASP A 202 -18.80 -7.46 -18.49
C ASP A 202 -18.58 -6.01 -17.98
N PHE A 203 -18.67 -5.77 -16.66
CA PHE A 203 -18.61 -4.43 -16.10
C PHE A 203 -17.52 -4.25 -15.05
N GLY A 204 -16.50 -3.45 -15.37
CA GLY A 204 -15.43 -3.08 -14.44
C GLY A 204 -14.37 -4.16 -14.27
N ASP A 205 -13.87 -4.31 -13.04
CA ASP A 205 -12.97 -5.40 -12.64
C ASP A 205 -13.62 -6.24 -11.53
N PRO A 206 -14.55 -7.14 -11.90
CA PRO A 206 -15.33 -7.93 -10.95
C PRO A 206 -14.47 -9.02 -10.28
N TRP A 207 -13.33 -9.36 -10.88
CA TRP A 207 -12.48 -10.47 -10.44
C TRP A 207 -11.85 -10.24 -9.07
N ILE A 208 -11.59 -8.99 -8.68
CA ILE A 208 -11.12 -8.65 -7.34
C ILE A 208 -12.14 -9.10 -6.28
N TYR A 209 -13.44 -8.89 -6.54
CA TYR A 209 -14.49 -9.23 -5.58
C TYR A 209 -14.81 -10.73 -5.61
N ILE A 210 -14.87 -11.32 -6.80
CA ILE A 210 -15.11 -12.76 -6.96
C ILE A 210 -13.97 -13.55 -6.30
N SER A 211 -12.72 -13.19 -6.55
CA SER A 211 -11.55 -13.84 -5.94
C SER A 211 -11.54 -13.70 -4.41
N TRP A 212 -11.94 -12.54 -3.89
CA TRP A 212 -12.10 -12.32 -2.47
C TRP A 212 -13.17 -13.23 -1.85
N ASP A 213 -14.36 -13.31 -2.43
CA ASP A 213 -15.45 -14.15 -1.90
C ASP A 213 -15.14 -15.64 -2.02
N MET A 214 -14.47 -16.06 -3.09
CA MET A 214 -14.02 -17.44 -3.28
C MET A 214 -12.77 -17.79 -2.46
N GLN A 215 -12.10 -16.78 -1.90
CA GLN A 215 -10.82 -16.91 -1.18
C GLN A 215 -9.76 -17.63 -2.03
N ARG A 216 -9.67 -17.26 -3.31
CA ARG A 216 -8.70 -17.77 -4.30
C ARG A 216 -7.98 -16.61 -4.98
N THR A 217 -6.89 -16.88 -5.69
CA THR A 217 -6.19 -15.82 -6.45
C THR A 217 -7.02 -15.37 -7.65
N ILE A 218 -6.77 -14.16 -8.13
CA ILE A 218 -7.49 -13.57 -9.26
C ILE A 218 -7.26 -14.40 -10.52
N GLU A 219 -6.03 -14.82 -10.73
CA GLU A 219 -5.59 -15.58 -11.90
C GLU A 219 -6.29 -16.95 -11.96
N ASP A 220 -6.33 -17.69 -10.84
CA ASP A 220 -6.98 -19.01 -10.76
C ASP A 220 -8.48 -18.94 -11.08
N VAL A 221 -9.16 -17.90 -10.58
CA VAL A 221 -10.59 -17.67 -10.83
C VAL A 221 -10.85 -17.29 -12.29
N GLN A 222 -10.02 -16.43 -12.88
CA GLN A 222 -10.15 -16.01 -14.29
C GLN A 222 -9.88 -17.16 -15.25
N ASP A 223 -8.85 -17.96 -14.99
CA ASP A 223 -8.50 -19.12 -15.79
C ASP A 223 -9.65 -20.14 -15.76
N ARG A 224 -10.19 -20.41 -14.57
CA ARG A 224 -11.32 -21.31 -14.42
C ARG A 224 -12.57 -20.82 -15.15
N TYR A 225 -12.90 -19.53 -15.04
CA TYR A 225 -14.02 -18.95 -15.77
C TYR A 225 -13.82 -19.05 -17.30
N THR A 226 -12.60 -18.83 -17.77
CA THR A 226 -12.24 -18.98 -19.17
C THR A 226 -12.49 -20.40 -19.66
N GLU A 227 -12.15 -21.40 -18.85
CA GLU A 227 -12.40 -22.81 -19.16
C GLU A 227 -13.89 -23.18 -19.20
N ILE A 228 -14.68 -22.72 -18.23
CA ILE A 228 -16.08 -23.12 -18.09
C ILE A 228 -17.00 -22.35 -19.05
N VAL A 229 -16.77 -21.04 -19.22
CA VAL A 229 -17.73 -20.16 -19.90
C VAL A 229 -17.20 -19.72 -21.27
N LEU A 230 -15.99 -19.16 -21.33
CA LEU A 230 -15.48 -18.57 -22.56
C LEU A 230 -15.13 -19.63 -23.60
N LYS A 231 -14.32 -20.63 -23.26
CA LYS A 231 -13.91 -21.68 -24.22
C LYS A 231 -15.13 -22.39 -24.84
N PRO A 232 -16.14 -22.85 -24.08
CA PRO A 232 -17.31 -23.50 -24.69
C PRO A 232 -18.16 -22.57 -25.53
N LYS A 233 -18.31 -21.31 -25.11
CA LYS A 233 -19.08 -20.29 -25.86
C LYS A 233 -18.48 -20.01 -27.24
N TYR A 234 -17.16 -19.90 -27.32
CA TYR A 234 -16.44 -19.57 -28.56
C TYR A 234 -15.95 -20.81 -29.34
N LYS A 235 -16.25 -22.03 -28.87
CA LYS A 235 -15.76 -23.26 -29.51
C LYS A 235 -16.28 -23.45 -30.94
N SER A 236 -17.50 -23.01 -31.22
CA SER A 236 -18.13 -23.09 -32.53
C SER A 236 -17.82 -21.91 -33.44
N ASP A 237 -17.23 -20.85 -32.90
CA ASP A 237 -17.02 -19.62 -33.65
C ASP A 237 -15.84 -19.81 -34.60
N LYS A 238 -16.09 -19.48 -35.87
CA LYS A 238 -15.04 -19.44 -36.88
C LYS A 238 -14.31 -18.11 -36.72
N CYS A 239 -13.02 -18.18 -36.39
CA CYS A 239 -12.17 -17.00 -36.34
C CYS A 239 -11.47 -16.84 -37.70
N ASP A 240 -11.81 -15.77 -38.42
CA ASP A 240 -11.10 -15.41 -39.64
C ASP A 240 -9.83 -14.64 -39.27
N PHE A 241 -8.67 -15.19 -39.63
CA PHE A 241 -7.40 -14.50 -39.43
C PHE A 241 -6.99 -13.77 -40.72
N GLY A 242 -7.13 -12.44 -40.70
CA GLY A 242 -6.73 -11.60 -41.82
C GLY A 242 -5.26 -11.19 -41.73
N ILE A 243 -4.40 -11.76 -42.57
CA ILE A 243 -3.03 -11.27 -42.75
C ILE A 243 -3.07 -10.09 -43.71
N THR A 244 -2.97 -8.87 -43.18
CA THR A 244 -2.85 -7.68 -44.02
C THR A 244 -1.37 -7.33 -44.20
N SER A 245 -0.90 -7.36 -45.46
CA SER A 245 0.41 -6.83 -45.82
C SER A 245 0.33 -5.30 -45.87
N CYS A 246 0.72 -4.63 -44.80
CA CYS A 246 0.81 -3.17 -44.79
C CYS A 246 2.07 -2.74 -45.57
N HIS A 247 1.91 -2.17 -46.77
CA HIS A 247 3.01 -1.55 -47.53
C HIS A 247 3.63 -0.36 -46.78
N GLU A 248 2.82 0.33 -45.95
CA GLU A 248 3.26 1.43 -45.09
C GLU A 248 2.81 1.16 -43.64
N PRO A 249 3.61 1.54 -42.63
CA PRO A 249 3.21 1.41 -41.24
C PRO A 249 1.96 2.26 -40.99
N LEU A 250 0.84 1.60 -40.67
CA LEU A 250 -0.39 2.27 -40.25
C LEU A 250 -0.05 3.25 -39.12
N LEU A 251 -0.22 4.55 -39.38
CA LEU A 251 -0.07 5.61 -38.39
C LEU A 251 -1.18 5.53 -37.36
N MET A 252 -1.05 4.60 -36.41
CA MET A 252 -1.92 4.52 -35.23
C MET A 252 -1.31 5.33 -34.09
N ASN A 253 -2.06 6.36 -33.68
CA ASN A 253 -1.62 7.29 -32.65
C ASN A 253 -1.70 6.64 -31.26
N ARG A 254 -0.56 6.66 -30.55
CA ARG A 254 -0.36 6.39 -29.12
C ARG A 254 -0.84 5.04 -28.54
N LYS A 255 0.16 4.19 -28.24
CA LYS A 255 0.21 3.12 -27.22
C LYS A 255 -0.15 1.68 -27.61
N PHE A 256 -0.36 1.35 -28.89
CA PHE A 256 -0.28 -0.05 -29.29
C PHE A 256 1.17 -0.37 -29.66
N LYS A 257 1.85 -1.19 -28.85
CA LYS A 257 3.03 -1.91 -29.33
C LYS A 257 2.49 -2.93 -30.31
N MET A 258 2.73 -2.73 -31.59
CA MET A 258 2.52 -3.78 -32.58
C MET A 258 3.44 -4.93 -32.17
N ASP A 259 2.89 -6.12 -31.98
CA ASP A 259 3.71 -7.30 -31.85
C ASP A 259 4.64 -7.39 -33.07
N PRO A 260 5.86 -7.94 -32.91
CA PRO A 260 6.81 -8.00 -34.00
C PRO A 260 6.15 -8.60 -35.25
N PRO A 261 6.44 -8.10 -36.46
CA PRO A 261 5.84 -8.59 -37.71
C PRO A 261 6.18 -10.06 -38.04
N PHE A 262 6.91 -10.74 -37.14
CA PHE A 262 7.31 -12.14 -37.20
C PHE A 262 6.65 -13.00 -36.11
N LEU A 263 5.81 -12.41 -35.23
CA LEU A 263 5.06 -13.15 -34.22
C LEU A 263 3.80 -13.70 -34.88
N TYR A 264 3.78 -15.02 -35.10
CA TYR A 264 2.62 -15.74 -35.60
C TYR A 264 1.95 -16.45 -34.42
N ILE A 265 0.75 -16.01 -34.06
CA ILE A 265 -0.09 -16.70 -33.07
C ILE A 265 -0.96 -17.68 -33.86
N ILE A 266 -0.60 -18.96 -33.80
CA ILE A 266 -1.39 -20.03 -34.40
C ILE A 266 -2.29 -20.59 -33.29
N PRO A 267 -3.62 -20.42 -33.37
CA PRO A 267 -4.50 -21.03 -32.40
C PRO A 267 -4.36 -22.55 -32.48
N SER A 268 -4.32 -23.21 -31.33
CA SER A 268 -4.22 -24.67 -31.25
C SER A 268 -5.48 -25.33 -31.82
N GLU A 269 -5.31 -26.31 -32.71
CA GLU A 269 -6.38 -27.16 -33.25
C GLU A 269 -7.17 -27.87 -32.12
N GLU A 270 -6.55 -28.09 -30.97
CA GLU A 270 -7.19 -28.71 -29.81
C GLU A 270 -8.37 -27.87 -29.26
N ASN A 271 -8.27 -26.55 -29.38
CA ASN A 271 -9.22 -25.61 -28.77
C ASN A 271 -10.13 -24.91 -29.80
N PHE A 272 -9.64 -24.67 -31.02
CA PHE A 272 -10.38 -23.96 -32.05
C PHE A 272 -10.24 -24.69 -33.41
N PRO A 273 -11.35 -25.01 -34.09
CA PRO A 273 -11.27 -25.58 -35.43
C PRO A 273 -10.66 -24.55 -36.39
N LEU A 274 -9.56 -24.90 -37.04
CA LEU A 274 -8.95 -24.05 -38.07
C LEU A 274 -9.83 -24.05 -39.32
N THR A 275 -10.06 -22.87 -39.88
CA THR A 275 -10.68 -22.74 -41.21
C THR A 275 -9.71 -23.20 -42.29
N GLU A 276 -10.24 -23.75 -43.37
CA GLU A 276 -9.46 -24.13 -44.55
C GLU A 276 -8.76 -22.90 -45.13
N ILE A 277 -7.52 -23.06 -45.61
CA ILE A 277 -6.74 -21.93 -46.12
C ILE A 277 -7.21 -21.61 -47.53
N GLU A 278 -7.90 -20.49 -47.70
CA GLU A 278 -8.32 -19.99 -49.02
C GLU A 278 -7.23 -19.08 -49.61
N LEU A 279 -6.71 -19.45 -50.77
CA LEU A 279 -5.93 -18.51 -51.60
C LEU A 279 -6.89 -17.53 -52.27
N GLY A 280 -6.45 -16.28 -52.51
CA GLY A 280 -7.24 -15.23 -53.18
C GLY A 280 -7.75 -15.56 -54.59
N ASN A 281 -7.46 -16.76 -55.10
CA ASN A 281 -7.94 -17.31 -56.36
C ASN A 281 -9.13 -18.29 -56.20
N GLY A 282 -9.57 -18.57 -54.96
CA GLY A 282 -10.67 -19.50 -54.66
C GLY A 282 -10.25 -20.97 -54.53
N ASP A 283 -8.95 -21.26 -54.55
CA ASP A 283 -8.42 -22.60 -54.30
C ASP A 283 -8.28 -22.84 -52.78
N VAL A 284 -8.81 -23.99 -52.33
CA VAL A 284 -8.77 -24.44 -50.93
C VAL A 284 -7.56 -25.35 -50.73
N ILE A 285 -6.66 -24.99 -49.81
CA ILE A 285 -5.49 -25.80 -49.47
C ILE A 285 -5.77 -26.62 -48.22
N ASN A 286 -5.63 -27.94 -48.34
CA ASN A 286 -5.93 -28.91 -47.27
C ASN A 286 -4.76 -29.14 -46.30
N GLU A 287 -3.52 -28.83 -46.68
CA GLU A 287 -2.34 -29.00 -45.83
C GLU A 287 -1.55 -27.69 -45.65
N PRO A 288 -1.36 -27.18 -44.41
CA PRO A 288 -0.63 -25.93 -44.16
C PRO A 288 0.81 -25.93 -44.71
N LYS A 289 1.42 -27.12 -44.85
CA LYS A 289 2.79 -27.31 -45.35
C LYS A 289 2.98 -26.78 -46.77
N GLU A 290 1.92 -26.77 -47.58
CA GLU A 290 1.98 -26.34 -48.99
C GLU A 290 1.98 -24.81 -49.15
N VAL A 291 1.62 -24.07 -48.09
CA VAL A 291 1.51 -22.60 -48.10
C VAL A 291 2.82 -21.92 -47.69
N PHE A 292 3.66 -22.60 -46.91
CA PHE A 292 4.84 -21.98 -46.32
C PHE A 292 6.02 -21.94 -47.29
N SER A 293 6.60 -20.74 -47.47
CA SER A 293 7.84 -20.60 -48.25
C SER A 293 9.01 -21.40 -47.65
N ASP A 294 9.93 -21.89 -48.50
CA ASP A 294 11.15 -22.59 -48.07
C ASP A 294 11.97 -21.81 -47.05
N LYS A 295 11.92 -20.48 -47.13
CA LYS A 295 12.59 -19.59 -46.19
C LYS A 295 11.97 -19.66 -44.79
N PHE A 296 10.65 -19.79 -44.68
CA PHE A 296 9.94 -19.93 -43.41
C PHE A 296 10.21 -21.30 -42.76
N LEU A 297 10.23 -22.37 -43.55
CA LEU A 297 10.54 -23.73 -43.08
C LEU A 297 11.93 -23.81 -42.43
N LYS A 298 12.89 -22.99 -42.88
CA LYS A 298 14.26 -22.94 -42.33
C LYS A 298 14.37 -22.34 -40.93
N TYR A 299 13.47 -21.42 -40.56
CA TYR A 299 13.49 -20.72 -39.26
C TYR A 299 12.48 -21.28 -38.26
N ARG A 300 11.67 -22.26 -38.68
CA ARG A 300 10.65 -22.91 -37.87
C ARG A 300 11.27 -23.89 -36.86
N ASN A 301 10.66 -24.00 -35.68
CA ASN A 301 10.90 -25.11 -34.76
C ASN A 301 10.13 -26.37 -35.23
N PRO A 302 10.79 -27.49 -35.54
CA PRO A 302 10.12 -28.69 -36.05
C PRO A 302 9.15 -29.33 -35.05
N SER A 303 9.27 -29.09 -33.74
CA SER A 303 8.49 -29.78 -32.71
C SER A 303 7.05 -29.27 -32.50
N ILE A 304 6.61 -28.25 -33.24
CA ILE A 304 5.35 -27.51 -32.95
C ILE A 304 4.20 -27.93 -33.88
N PHE A 305 4.45 -28.74 -34.92
CA PHE A 305 3.40 -29.37 -35.75
C PHE A 305 3.85 -30.76 -36.18
#